data_AF-F0ISS1-F1
#
_entry.id   AF-F0ISS1-F1
#
_cell.length_a   1.000
_cell.length_b   1.000
_cell.length_c   1.000
_cell.angle_alpha   90.00
_cell.angle_beta   90.00
_cell.angle_gamma   90.00
#
_symmetry.space_group_name_H-M   'P 1'
#
loop_
_entity.id
_entity.type
_entity.pdbx_description
1 polymer ?
#
loop_
_entity_poly.entity_id
_entity_poly.type
_entity_poly.pdbx_seq_one_letter_code
_entity_poly.pdbx_strand_id
1 'polypeptide(L)'
;MKVDELIANLEKNGLEIYRKNNREQTALYYLDDIIGNKFLEIHYSKDNKVTIVKFHRDTLLPTSLEGIDENSGDDDNSITRQVKAEDCNSEDIITIAVASYNEVERKYKLKHKK
;
A
#
# COMPACT_ATOMS: atom_id res chain seq x y z
N MET A 1 -1.47 8.17 12.45
CA MET A 1 -1.42 6.71 12.71
C MET A 1 0.03 6.24 12.67
N LYS A 2 0.40 5.27 13.51
CA LYS A 2 1.71 4.60 13.47
C LYS A 2 1.74 3.48 12.43
N VAL A 3 2.94 3.12 11.95
CA VAL A 3 3.12 2.04 10.97
C VAL A 3 2.52 0.71 11.45
N ASP A 4 2.82 0.31 12.69
CA ASP A 4 2.31 -0.97 13.22
C ASP A 4 0.79 -0.93 13.48
N GLU A 5 0.21 0.25 13.74
CA GLU A 5 -1.25 0.41 13.84
C GLU A 5 -1.93 0.21 12.48
N LEU A 6 -1.33 0.78 11.42
CA LEU A 6 -1.81 0.58 10.05
C LEU A 6 -1.75 -0.91 9.68
N ILE A 7 -0.60 -1.56 9.86
CA ILE A 7 -0.44 -2.98 9.52
C ILE A 7 -1.44 -3.85 10.30
N ALA A 8 -1.58 -3.64 11.61
CA ALA A 8 -2.55 -4.37 12.42
C ALA A 8 -3.99 -4.16 11.96
N ASN A 9 -4.35 -2.96 11.49
CA ASN A 9 -5.66 -2.71 10.91
C ASN A 9 -5.85 -3.45 9.58
N LEU A 10 -4.83 -3.53 8.73
CA LEU A 10 -4.90 -4.27 7.47
C LEU A 10 -5.06 -5.78 7.72
N GLU A 11 -4.30 -6.35 8.65
CA GLU A 11 -4.44 -7.76 9.05
C GLU A 11 -5.82 -8.05 9.64
N LYS A 12 -6.37 -7.13 10.46
CA LYS A 12 -7.76 -7.23 10.96
C LYS A 12 -8.82 -7.19 9.86
N ASN A 13 -8.52 -6.54 8.72
CA ASN A 13 -9.36 -6.57 7.54
C ASN A 13 -9.19 -7.86 6.71
N GLY A 14 -8.43 -8.85 7.21
CA GLY A 14 -8.25 -10.15 6.59
C GLY A 14 -7.16 -10.21 5.53
N LEU A 15 -6.30 -9.18 5.43
CA LEU A 15 -5.21 -9.17 4.46
C LEU A 15 -4.06 -10.06 4.95
N GLU A 16 -3.64 -11.01 4.10
CA GLU A 16 -2.42 -11.79 4.31
C GLU A 16 -1.22 -10.99 3.81
N ILE A 17 -0.39 -10.50 4.73
CA ILE A 17 0.66 -9.51 4.43
C ILE A 17 2.04 -10.08 4.74
N TYR A 18 2.92 -10.01 3.74
CA TYR A 18 4.35 -10.19 3.95
C TYR A 18 5.04 -8.82 4.09
N ARG A 19 5.78 -8.62 5.19
CA ARG A 19 6.44 -7.35 5.54
C ARG A 19 7.94 -7.42 5.26
N LYS A 20 8.47 -6.42 4.57
CA LYS A 20 9.91 -6.20 4.41
C LYS A 20 10.29 -4.79 4.86
N ASN A 21 11.15 -4.71 5.86
CA ASN A 21 11.61 -3.44 6.40
C ASN A 21 12.97 -3.06 5.84
N ASN A 22 13.17 -1.77 5.58
CA ASN A 22 14.48 -1.18 5.46
C ASN A 22 14.61 0.01 6.44
N ARG A 23 15.64 0.86 6.28
CA ARG A 23 15.90 1.97 7.20
C ARG A 23 14.88 3.11 7.09
N GLU A 24 14.18 3.23 5.97
CA GLU A 24 13.39 4.40 5.59
C GLU A 24 11.90 4.08 5.39
N GLN A 25 11.58 2.83 5.03
CA GLN A 25 10.22 2.40 4.75
C GLN A 25 9.96 0.94 5.12
N THR A 26 8.67 0.62 5.19
CA THR A 26 8.14 -0.73 5.29
C THR A 26 7.40 -1.05 3.99
N ALA A 27 7.90 -2.02 3.24
CA ALA A 27 7.23 -2.55 2.06
C ALA A 27 6.32 -3.73 2.43
N LEU A 28 5.11 -3.75 1.89
CA LEU A 28 4.12 -4.80 2.09
C LEU A 28 3.82 -5.52 0.77
N TYR A 29 3.75 -6.85 0.85
CA TYR A 29 3.56 -7.73 -0.29
C TYR A 29 2.36 -8.65 -0.09
N TYR A 30 1.68 -8.96 -1.20
CA TYR A 30 0.69 -10.03 -1.27
C TYR A 30 1.43 -11.38 -1.35
N LEU A 31 1.14 -12.33 -0.45
CA LEU A 31 1.81 -13.63 -0.30
C LEU A 31 3.28 -13.57 0.18
N ASP A 32 4.22 -13.13 -0.65
CA ASP A 32 5.65 -13.02 -0.31
C ASP A 32 6.39 -12.01 -1.22
N ASP A 33 7.71 -11.84 -1.05
CA ASP A 33 8.53 -10.93 -1.87
C ASP A 33 9.19 -11.57 -3.12
N ILE A 34 8.92 -12.85 -3.40
CA ILE A 34 9.54 -13.61 -4.51
C ILE A 34 8.52 -13.90 -5.61
N ILE A 35 7.36 -14.42 -5.24
CA ILE A 35 6.24 -14.82 -6.09
C ILE A 35 5.11 -13.79 -6.01
N GLY A 36 4.98 -13.13 -4.87
CA GLY A 36 4.03 -12.06 -4.65
C GLY A 36 4.36 -10.76 -5.37
N ASN A 37 3.45 -9.78 -5.27
CA ASN A 37 3.75 -8.42 -5.72
C ASN A 37 3.63 -7.45 -4.54
N LYS A 38 4.53 -6.47 -4.52
CA LYS A 38 4.45 -5.33 -3.62
C LYS A 38 3.13 -4.60 -3.88
N PHE A 39 2.35 -4.33 -2.85
CA PHE A 39 1.11 -3.57 -2.95
C PHE A 39 1.16 -2.25 -2.17
N LEU A 40 2.07 -2.13 -1.20
CA LEU A 40 2.20 -0.91 -0.41
C LEU A 40 3.64 -0.64 -0.04
N GLU A 41 4.00 0.64 0.05
CA GLU A 41 5.22 1.11 0.68
C GLU A 41 4.88 2.23 1.65
N ILE A 42 5.24 2.04 2.92
CA ILE A 42 4.92 2.95 4.01
C ILE A 42 6.20 3.66 4.42
N HIS A 43 6.29 4.95 4.11
CA HIS A 43 7.35 5.82 4.61
C HIS A 43 6.92 6.38 5.96
N TYR A 44 7.88 6.56 6.87
CA TYR A 44 7.58 6.99 8.23
C TYR A 44 8.63 7.92 8.82
N SER A 45 8.19 8.74 9.77
CA SER A 45 9.08 9.59 10.57
C SER A 45 9.86 8.77 11.61
N LYS A 46 10.82 9.41 12.28
CA LYS A 46 11.58 8.80 13.39
C LYS A 46 10.69 8.29 14.55
N ASP A 47 9.47 8.82 14.68
CA ASP A 47 8.50 8.39 15.70
C ASP A 47 7.59 7.24 15.20
N ASN A 48 7.96 6.59 14.10
CA ASN A 48 7.19 5.55 13.41
C ASN A 48 5.78 6.00 12.98
N LYS A 49 5.59 7.30 12.76
CA LYS A 49 4.34 7.84 12.20
C LYS A 49 4.39 7.75 10.68
N VAL A 50 3.30 7.27 10.08
CA VAL A 50 3.15 7.24 8.62
C VAL A 50 3.24 8.66 8.08
N THR A 51 4.08 8.87 7.07
CA THR A 51 4.26 10.18 6.40
C THR A 51 3.81 10.12 4.95
N ILE A 52 4.18 9.07 4.21
CA ILE A 52 3.80 8.84 2.81
C ILE A 52 3.38 7.39 2.65
N VAL A 53 2.32 7.17 1.89
CA VAL A 53 1.89 5.83 1.48
C VAL A 53 1.96 5.76 -0.03
N LYS A 54 2.86 4.92 -0.54
CA LYS A 54 2.90 4.58 -1.97
C LYS A 54 2.14 3.29 -2.19
N PHE A 55 1.42 3.20 -3.30
CA PHE A 55 0.53 2.09 -3.62
C PHE A 55 0.56 1.75 -5.10
N HIS A 56 -0.05 0.62 -5.46
CA HIS A 56 0.05 0.05 -6.79
C HIS A 56 -0.61 0.94 -7.85
N ARG A 57 0.05 1.14 -9.00
CA ARG A 57 -0.37 2.10 -10.04
C ARG A 57 -1.82 1.92 -10.54
N ASP A 58 -2.24 0.67 -10.70
CA ASP A 58 -3.55 0.34 -11.25
C ASP A 58 -4.66 0.26 -10.18
N THR A 59 -4.36 0.69 -8.95
CA THR A 59 -5.34 0.71 -7.85
C THR A 59 -6.51 1.63 -8.21
N LEU A 60 -7.73 1.11 -8.18
CA LEU A 60 -8.91 1.93 -8.35
C LEU A 60 -9.32 2.52 -7.00
N LEU A 61 -9.20 3.84 -6.87
CA LEU A 61 -9.62 4.55 -5.66
C LEU A 61 -11.14 4.79 -5.69
N PRO A 62 -11.81 4.77 -4.52
CA PRO A 62 -13.18 5.26 -4.41
C PRO A 62 -13.29 6.72 -4.88
N THR A 63 -14.45 7.12 -5.40
CA THR A 63 -14.72 8.48 -5.89
C THR A 63 -14.44 9.56 -4.83
N SER A 64 -14.62 9.25 -3.54
CA SER A 64 -14.32 10.18 -2.44
C SER A 64 -12.83 10.50 -2.28
N LEU A 65 -11.95 9.69 -2.89
CA LEU A 65 -10.49 9.80 -2.85
C LEU A 65 -9.91 10.09 -4.23
N GLU A 66 -10.72 10.50 -5.20
CA GLU A 66 -10.25 10.81 -6.55
C GLU A 66 -9.44 12.11 -6.56
N GLY A 67 -8.24 12.08 -7.15
CA GLY A 67 -7.38 13.25 -7.32
C GLY A 67 -6.54 13.65 -6.10
N ILE A 68 -6.62 12.90 -5.00
CA ILE A 68 -5.76 13.12 -3.82
C ILE A 68 -4.34 12.57 -4.01
N ASP A 69 -4.19 11.62 -4.92
CA ASP A 69 -2.94 10.94 -5.15
C ASP A 69 -2.12 11.60 -6.26
N GLU A 70 -0.81 11.47 -6.14
CA GLU A 70 0.16 11.96 -7.12
C GLU A 70 1.08 10.84 -7.57
N ASN A 71 1.82 11.08 -8.66
CA ASN A 71 2.84 10.15 -9.09
C ASN A 71 4.04 10.22 -8.12
N SER A 72 4.54 9.07 -7.66
CA SER A 72 5.68 9.01 -6.74
C SER A 72 7.02 9.34 -7.39
N GLY A 73 7.10 9.37 -8.72
CA GLY A 73 8.33 9.62 -9.48
C GLY A 73 9.31 8.44 -9.50
N ASP A 74 8.91 7.27 -9.00
CA ASP A 74 9.75 6.07 -9.01
C ASP A 74 9.74 5.39 -10.39
N ASP A 75 10.91 4.96 -10.85
CA ASP A 75 11.08 4.18 -12.09
C ASP A 75 10.57 2.73 -11.96
N ASP A 76 10.29 2.29 -10.73
CA ASP A 76 9.88 0.93 -10.41
C ASP A 76 8.36 0.78 -10.67
N ASN A 77 8.03 0.54 -11.96
CA ASN A 77 6.72 0.52 -12.63
C ASN A 77 5.47 -0.04 -11.91
N SER A 78 5.57 -0.61 -10.71
CA SER A 78 4.45 -1.21 -9.97
C SER A 78 3.87 -0.31 -8.88
N ILE A 79 4.71 0.40 -8.11
CA ILE A 79 4.29 1.29 -7.01
C ILE A 79 4.64 2.73 -7.38
N THR A 80 3.81 3.34 -8.22
CA THR A 80 4.10 4.68 -8.78
C THR A 80 3.10 5.75 -8.35
N ARG A 81 2.15 5.43 -7.47
CA ARG A 81 1.15 6.37 -6.95
C ARG A 81 1.34 6.54 -5.45
N GLN A 82 1.15 7.75 -4.95
CA GLN A 82 1.34 8.04 -3.53
C GLN A 82 0.34 9.05 -2.99
N VAL A 83 0.14 9.00 -1.68
CA VAL A 83 -0.53 10.05 -0.89
C VAL A 83 0.35 10.44 0.30
N LYS A 84 0.27 11.70 0.71
CA LYS A 84 0.86 12.15 1.97
C LYS A 84 -0.15 11.96 3.09
N ALA A 85 0.34 11.52 4.24
CA ALA A 85 -0.51 11.28 5.41
C ALA A 85 -1.13 12.56 6.01
N GLU A 86 -0.63 13.75 5.64
CA GLU A 86 -1.22 15.03 6.02
C GLU A 86 -2.46 15.40 5.20
N ASP A 87 -2.57 14.86 3.98
CA ASP A 87 -3.68 15.10 3.06
C ASP A 87 -4.80 14.06 3.21
N CYS A 88 -4.60 13.05 4.06
CA CYS A 88 -5.50 11.91 4.23
C CYS A 88 -5.80 11.68 5.71
N ASN A 89 -7.02 11.27 6.03
CA ASN A 89 -7.30 10.73 7.36
C ASN A 89 -6.84 9.25 7.43
N SER A 90 -6.91 8.65 8.63
CA SER A 90 -6.43 7.25 8.81
C SER A 90 -7.29 6.22 8.07
N GLU A 91 -8.60 6.47 7.91
CA GLU A 91 -9.52 5.58 7.19
C GLU A 91 -9.27 5.64 5.67
N ASP A 92 -8.93 6.81 5.13
CA ASP A 92 -8.54 6.97 3.73
C ASP A 92 -7.29 6.13 3.43
N ILE A 93 -6.27 6.23 4.28
CA ILE A 93 -5.03 5.44 4.16
C ILE A 93 -5.33 3.94 4.17
N ILE A 94 -6.19 3.48 5.08
CA ILE A 94 -6.58 2.06 5.16
C ILE A 94 -7.32 1.65 3.87
N THR A 95 -8.23 2.50 3.39
CA THR A 95 -9.02 2.24 2.18
C THR A 95 -8.14 2.14 0.94
N ILE A 96 -7.16 3.04 0.78
CA ILE A 96 -6.15 2.99 -0.29
C ILE A 96 -5.34 1.69 -0.21
N ALA A 97 -4.87 1.34 0.99
CA ALA A 97 -4.06 0.14 1.19
C ALA A 97 -4.83 -1.15 0.85
N VAL A 98 -6.09 -1.24 1.27
CA VAL A 98 -6.98 -2.37 0.94
C VAL A 98 -7.28 -2.42 -0.55
N ALA A 99 -7.59 -1.29 -1.19
CA ALA A 99 -7.82 -1.24 -2.63
C ALA A 99 -6.59 -1.71 -3.42
N SER A 100 -5.40 -1.28 -3.00
CA SER A 100 -4.13 -1.68 -3.63
C SER A 100 -3.85 -3.16 -3.48
N TYR A 101 -4.09 -3.72 -2.28
CA TYR A 101 -3.99 -5.15 -2.03
C TYR A 101 -4.91 -5.96 -2.96
N ASN A 102 -6.18 -5.58 -3.03
CA ASN A 102 -7.17 -6.27 -3.84
C ASN A 102 -6.83 -6.25 -5.33
N GLU A 103 -6.29 -5.13 -5.83
CA GLU A 103 -5.87 -5.01 -7.22
C GLU A 103 -4.69 -5.94 -7.54
N VAL A 104 -3.68 -5.97 -6.65
CA VAL A 104 -2.56 -6.90 -6.76
C VAL A 104 -3.01 -8.36 -6.69
N GLU A 105 -3.88 -8.70 -5.73
CA GLU A 105 -4.45 -10.04 -5.57
C GLU A 105 -5.21 -10.46 -6.85
N ARG A 106 -6.07 -9.59 -7.37
CA ARG A 106 -6.85 -9.83 -8.59
C ARG A 106 -5.93 -10.16 -9.77
N LYS A 107 -4.88 -9.36 -9.97
CA LYS A 107 -3.89 -9.58 -11.03
C LYS A 107 -3.12 -10.88 -10.86
N TYR A 108 -2.71 -11.21 -9.64
CA TYR A 108 -2.06 -12.48 -9.33
C TYR A 108 -2.99 -13.65 -9.68
N LYS A 109 -4.24 -13.63 -9.19
CA LYS A 109 -5.24 -14.66 -9.50
C LYS A 109 -5.48 -14.79 -11.01
N LEU A 110 -5.52 -13.69 -11.77
CA LEU A 110 -5.68 -13.73 -13.23
C LEU A 110 -4.48 -14.38 -13.94
N LYS A 111 -3.25 -14.08 -13.50
CA LYS A 111 -2.02 -14.65 -14.06
C LYS A 111 -1.88 -16.15 -13.77
N HIS A 112 -2.42 -16.61 -12.64
CA HIS A 112 -2.29 -17.98 -12.15
C HIS A 112 -3.57 -18.83 -12.28
N LYS A 113 -4.64 -18.30 -12.89
CA LYS A 113 -5.77 -19.09 -13.38
C LYS A 113 -5.29 -19.97 -14.55
N LYS A 114 -5.07 -21.25 -14.27
CA LYS A 114 -4.93 -22.31 -15.27
C LYS A 114 -6.31 -22.81 -15.69
#